data_AF-A0A8S2X0Y7-F1
#
_entry.id   AF-A0A8S2X0Y7-F1
#
_cell.length_a   1.000
_cell.length_b   1.000
_cell.length_c   1.000
_cell.angle_alpha   90.00
_cell.angle_beta   90.00
_cell.angle_gamma   90.00
#
_symmetry.space_group_name_H-M   'P 1'
#
loop_
_entity.id
_entity.type
_entity.pdbx_description
1 polymer ?
#
loop_
_entity_poly.entity_id
_entity_poly.type
_entity_poly.pdbx_seq_one_letter_code
_entity_poly.pdbx_strand_id
1 'polypeptide(L)' 'MAEAFVILTSEIQAKSPAVSFINSNKGKSLLVADDYTFKWNKATTTTKYWICTIKDCAA' A
#
# COMPACT_ATOMS: atom_id res chain seq x y z
N MET A 1 37.17 20.19 -21.98
CA MET A 1 35.72 20.37 -21.85
C MET A 1 35.17 19.02 -21.41
N ALA A 2 35.15 18.80 -20.10
CA ALA A 2 34.33 17.77 -19.48
C ALA A 2 32.95 18.38 -19.27
N GLU A 3 31.87 17.60 -19.43
CA GLU A 3 30.62 17.74 -18.68
C GLU A 3 29.72 16.52 -19.01
N ALA A 4 29.29 15.82 -17.97
CA ALA A 4 28.01 15.11 -17.88
C ALA A 4 27.70 13.94 -18.84
N PHE A 5 28.21 12.74 -18.52
CA PHE A 5 27.53 11.47 -18.87
C PHE A 5 27.36 10.62 -17.61
N VAL A 6 26.78 11.19 -16.56
CA VAL A 6 26.49 10.48 -15.31
C VAL A 6 25.05 10.74 -14.89
N ILE A 7 24.07 10.56 -15.77
CA ILE A 7 22.65 10.50 -15.35
C ILE A 7 21.91 9.52 -16.26
N LEU A 8 22.13 8.21 -16.06
CA LEU A 8 21.25 7.17 -16.62
C LEU A 8 21.05 5.99 -15.66
N THR A 9 21.27 6.21 -14.36
CA THR A 9 20.68 5.37 -13.31
C THR A 9 19.53 6.15 -12.67
N SER A 10 18.50 6.44 -13.46
CA SER A 10 17.19 6.76 -12.88
C SER A 10 16.71 5.46 -12.26
N GLU A 11 16.98 5.34 -10.96
CA GLU A 11 16.61 4.25 -10.10
C GLU A 11 15.11 3.99 -10.32
N ILE A 12 14.76 2.81 -10.85
CA ILE A 12 13.40 2.31 -10.77
C ILE A 12 13.16 2.05 -9.28
N GLN A 13 12.83 3.10 -8.53
CA GLN A 13 12.44 2.98 -7.14
C GLN A 13 11.08 2.29 -7.15
N ALA A 14 11.09 0.96 -7.09
CA ALA A 14 9.93 0.16 -6.77
C ALA A 14 9.46 0.59 -5.38
N LYS A 15 8.65 1.66 -5.35
CA LYS A 15 8.00 2.16 -4.16
C LYS A 15 7.00 1.09 -3.78
N SER A 16 7.42 0.17 -2.91
CA SER A 16 6.48 -0.71 -2.23
C SER A 16 5.47 0.20 -1.54
N PRO A 17 4.16 -0.03 -1.72
CA PRO A 17 3.15 0.80 -1.08
C PRO A 17 3.40 0.80 0.42
N ALA A 18 3.42 1.99 1.03
CA ALA A 18 3.65 2.11 2.45
C ALA A 18 2.42 1.55 3.18
N VAL A 19 2.56 0.35 3.75
CA VAL A 19 1.48 -0.33 4.46
C VAL A 19 1.58 -0.04 5.95
N SER A 20 0.50 0.45 6.54
CA SER A 20 0.37 0.63 7.99
C SER A 20 -0.94 0.05 8.52
N PHE A 21 -1.02 -0.18 9.82
CA PHE A 21 -2.23 -0.67 10.48
C PHE A 21 -2.74 0.37 11.47
N ILE A 22 -4.03 0.66 11.42
CA ILE A 22 -4.71 1.55 12.36
C ILE A 22 -5.86 0.82 13.04
N ASN A 23 -6.23 1.28 14.23
CA ASN A 23 -7.43 0.81 14.91
C ASN A 23 -8.60 1.72 14.54
N SER A 24 -9.67 1.13 14.01
CA SER A 24 -10.95 1.81 13.85
C SER A 24 -11.52 2.18 15.22
N ASN A 25 -12.35 3.22 15.27
CA ASN A 25 -13.10 3.60 16.47
C ASN A 25 -13.96 2.46 17.07
N LYS A 26 -14.27 1.44 16.27
CA LYS A 26 -14.99 0.23 16.70
C LYS A 26 -14.07 -0.90 17.19
N GLY A 27 -12.77 -0.62 17.39
CA GLY A 27 -11.76 -1.58 17.86
C GLY A 27 -11.29 -2.60 16.81
N LYS A 28 -11.65 -2.43 15.52
CA LYS A 28 -11.23 -3.33 14.43
C LYS A 28 -9.95 -2.81 13.77
N SER A 29 -8.99 -3.68 13.45
CA SER A 29 -7.81 -3.30 12.66
C SER A 29 -8.19 -3.02 11.21
N LEU A 30 -7.69 -1.90 10.70
CA LEU A 30 -7.74 -1.50 9.31
C LEU A 30 -6.33 -1.44 8.76
N LEU A 31 -6.18 -1.86 7.51
CA LEU A 31 -4.96 -1.70 6.74
C LEU A 31 -5.03 -0.33 6.05
N VAL A 32 -3.94 0.42 6.04
CA VAL A 32 -3.79 1.65 5.26
C VAL A 32 -2.68 1.42 4.25
N ALA A 33 -2.97 1.61 2.97
CA ALA A 33 -2.00 1.56 1.88
C ALA A 33 -2.35 2.63 0.86
N ASP A 34 -1.37 3.45 0.46
CA ASP A 34 -1.53 4.56 -0.50
C ASP A 34 -2.73 5.47 -0.21
N ASP A 35 -2.89 5.87 1.05
CA ASP A 35 -4.02 6.69 1.54
C ASP A 35 -5.42 6.02 1.47
N TYR A 36 -5.50 4.77 1.01
CA TYR A 36 -6.70 3.95 1.07
C TYR A 36 -6.75 3.12 2.35
N THR A 37 -7.96 2.94 2.88
CA THR A 37 -8.18 2.06 4.02
C THR A 37 -8.88 0.78 3.58
N PHE A 38 -8.42 -0.36 4.09
CA PHE A 38 -8.97 -1.66 3.82
C PHE A 38 -9.40 -2.32 5.12
N LYS A 39 -10.58 -2.93 5.09
CA LYS A 39 -11.10 -3.72 6.20
C LYS A 39 -10.79 -5.19 5.96
N TRP A 40 -10.57 -5.91 7.05
CA TRP A 40 -10.41 -7.36 6.99
C TRP A 40 -11.70 -8.01 6.47
N ASN A 41 -11.57 -8.86 5.46
CA ASN A 41 -12.71 -9.57 4.85
C ASN A 41 -12.68 -11.06 5.18
N LYS A 42 -11.61 -11.74 4.80
CA LYS A 42 -11.42 -13.19 4.97
C LYS A 42 -9.98 -13.47 5.33
N ALA A 43 -9.73 -14.57 6.01
CA ALA A 43 -8.39 -15.12 6.17
C ALA A 43 -8.42 -16.59 5.78
N THR A 44 -7.40 -17.03 5.06
CA THR A 44 -7.02 -18.43 4.94
C THR A 44 -5.91 -18.71 5.95
N THR A 45 -5.45 -19.96 6.02
CA THR A 45 -4.34 -20.36 6.90
C THR A 45 -3.06 -19.57 6.63
N THR A 46 -2.88 -19.08 5.39
CA THR A 46 -1.64 -18.44 4.94
C THR A 46 -1.83 -16.96 4.57
N THR A 47 -3.04 -16.56 4.15
CA THR A 47 -3.26 -15.27 3.50
C THR A 47 -4.45 -14.53 4.10
N LYS A 48 -4.29 -13.22 4.33
CA LYS A 48 -5.39 -12.35 4.75
C LYS A 48 -5.88 -11.52 3.57
N TYR A 49 -7.17 -11.57 3.31
CA TYR A 49 -7.83 -10.78 2.28
C TYR A 49 -8.43 -9.53 2.91
N TRP A 50 -8.13 -8.40 2.28
CA TRP A 50 -8.57 -7.07 2.67
C TRP A 50 -9.45 -6.51 1.56
N ILE A 51 -10.50 -5.78 1.93
CA ILE A 51 -11.36 -5.09 0.95
C ILE A 51 -11.35 -3.61 1.26
N CYS A 52 -11.24 -2.81 0.21
CA CYS A 52 -11.24 -1.36 0.34
C CYS A 52 -12.57 -0.90 0.98
N THR A 53 -12.48 0.09 1.86
CA THR A 53 -13.67 0.61 2.57
C THR A 53 -14.47 1.58 1.71
N ILE A 54 -13.87 2.13 0.65
CA ILE A 54 -14.50 3.03 -0.32
C ILE A 54 -15.32 2.19 -1.31
N LYS A 55 -16.55 2.63 -1.62
CA LYS A 55 -17.51 1.88 -2.45
C LYS A 55 -17.13 1.76 -3.94
N ASP A 56 -16.19 2.56 -4.42
CA ASP A 56 -15.75 2.60 -5.83
C ASP A 56 -14.24 2.42 -6.00
N CYS A 57 -13.63 1.74 -5.03
CA CYS A 57 -12.21 1.44 -5.05
C CYS A 57 -11.97 0.24 -5.98
N ALA A 58 -11.61 0.50 -7.24
CA ALA A 58 -11.12 -0.53 -8.14
C ALA A 58 -9.72 -0.96 -7.64
N ALA A 59 -9.66 -2.10 -6.96
CA ALA A 59 -8.42 -2.73 -6.52
C ALA A 59 -7.81 -3.57 -7.65
#